data_AF-A0A6A7KWM7-F1
#
_entry.id   AF-A0A6A7KWM7-F1
#
_cell.length_a   1.000
_cell.length_b   1.000
_cell.length_c   1.000
_cell.angle_alpha   90.00
_cell.angle_beta   90.00
_cell.angle_gamma   90.00
#
_symmetry.space_group_name_H-M   'P 1'
#
loop_
_entity.id
_entity.type
_entity.pdbx_description
1 polymer ?
#
loop_
_entity_poly.entity_id
_entity_poly.type
_entity_poly.pdbx_seq_one_letter_code
_entity_poly.pdbx_strand_id
1 'polypeptide(L)'
;MATKSEQLQIRVTPAQKVVLKRLARRAGLDVSSYVLSRVLPPARSRFHEILRALRREENRRFALAELNDLLSDLAPAQFRDTVADVELEGLSPFLQNYVAAMVEQAAHQKDEASPRWVHDVAPLEEPYFAVPFSRLRPHLLRAAPVAFKRRNIFVDSAVGDRV
;
A
#
# COMPACT_ATOMS: atom_id res chain seq x y z
N MET A 1 -21.74 -17.01 0.12
CA MET A 1 -23.02 -16.28 -0.02
C MET A 1 -22.70 -14.90 -0.55
N ALA A 2 -23.25 -14.49 -1.70
CA ALA A 2 -23.00 -13.17 -2.25
C ALA A 2 -23.60 -12.11 -1.31
N THR A 3 -22.76 -11.22 -0.77
CA THR A 3 -23.20 -10.07 0.00
C THR A 3 -24.12 -9.21 -0.85
N LYS A 4 -25.35 -8.96 -0.36
CA LYS A 4 -26.31 -8.07 -1.03
C LYS A 4 -25.72 -6.67 -1.13
N SER A 5 -25.91 -6.00 -2.27
CA SER A 5 -25.57 -4.59 -2.39
C SER A 5 -26.53 -3.74 -1.55
N GLU A 6 -26.02 -2.66 -0.96
CA GLU A 6 -26.79 -1.68 -0.19
C GLU A 6 -26.73 -0.32 -0.88
N GLN A 7 -27.79 0.49 -0.74
CA GLN A 7 -27.89 1.82 -1.35
C GLN A 7 -27.66 2.91 -0.31
N LEU A 8 -26.70 3.80 -0.59
CA LEU A 8 -26.47 5.03 0.17
C LEU A 8 -27.17 6.22 -0.51
N GLN A 9 -28.08 6.91 0.20
CA GLN A 9 -28.71 8.14 -0.28
C GLN A 9 -27.98 9.38 0.26
N ILE A 10 -27.44 10.21 -0.64
CA ILE A 10 -26.71 11.44 -0.29
C ILE A 10 -27.51 12.66 -0.76
N ARG A 11 -27.73 13.63 0.12
CA ARG A 11 -28.36 14.91 -0.24
C ARG A 11 -27.33 15.82 -0.90
N VAL A 12 -27.66 16.32 -2.09
CA VAL A 12 -26.85 17.28 -2.85
C VAL A 12 -27.73 18.40 -3.37
N THR A 13 -27.17 19.60 -3.50
CA THR A 13 -27.87 20.72 -4.13
C THR A 13 -28.10 20.47 -5.63
N PRO A 14 -29.07 21.12 -6.27
CA PRO A 14 -29.26 21.01 -7.72
C PRO A 14 -28.00 21.36 -8.51
N ALA A 15 -27.25 22.39 -8.08
CA ALA A 15 -25.99 22.79 -8.70
C ALA A 15 -24.91 21.70 -8.61
N GLN A 16 -24.72 21.12 -7.42
CA GLN A 16 -23.79 20.00 -7.22
C GLN A 16 -24.15 18.78 -8.07
N LYS A 17 -25.44 18.45 -8.17
CA LYS A 17 -25.94 17.33 -9.00
C LYS A 17 -25.59 17.52 -10.48
N VAL A 18 -25.74 18.74 -11.01
CA VAL A 18 -25.37 19.07 -12.39
C VAL A 18 -23.87 18.94 -12.63
N VAL A 19 -23.05 19.40 -11.68
CA VAL A 19 -21.58 19.28 -11.76
C VAL A 19 -21.16 17.81 -11.76
N LEU A 20 -21.66 17.00 -10.81
CA LEU A 20 -21.33 15.57 -10.73
C LEU A 20 -21.71 14.81 -12.00
N LYS A 21 -22.92 15.05 -12.55
CA LYS A 21 -23.34 14.44 -13.84
C LYS A 21 -22.39 14.78 -14.98
N ARG A 22 -21.94 16.04 -15.05
CA ARG A 22 -21.02 16.50 -16.10
C ARG A 22 -19.65 15.84 -15.97
N LEU A 23 -19.12 15.76 -14.76
CA LEU A 23 -17.82 15.14 -14.48
C LEU A 23 -17.87 13.63 -14.76
N ALA A 24 -18.92 12.94 -14.32
CA ALA A 24 -19.12 11.52 -14.59
C ALA A 24 -19.18 11.23 -16.09
N ARG A 25 -19.98 12.02 -16.84
CA ARG A 25 -20.09 11.88 -18.30
C ARG A 25 -18.74 12.12 -19.01
N ARG A 26 -17.95 13.10 -18.57
CA ARG A 26 -16.59 13.33 -19.11
C ARG A 26 -15.65 12.15 -18.85
N ALA A 27 -15.83 11.45 -17.74
CA ALA A 27 -15.09 10.25 -17.39
C ALA A 27 -15.65 8.96 -18.03
N GLY A 28 -16.74 9.03 -18.79
CA GLY A 28 -17.39 7.84 -19.38
C GLY A 28 -18.08 6.94 -18.35
N LEU A 29 -18.40 7.45 -17.15
CA LEU A 29 -18.99 6.70 -16.04
C LEU A 29 -20.39 7.23 -15.69
N ASP A 30 -21.23 6.41 -15.05
CA ASP A 30 -22.41 6.91 -14.35
C ASP A 30 -22.01 7.66 -13.07
N VAL A 31 -22.95 8.41 -12.49
CA VAL A 31 -22.66 9.26 -11.32
C VAL A 31 -22.22 8.45 -10.12
N SER A 32 -22.83 7.29 -9.88
CA SER A 32 -22.50 6.44 -8.74
C SER A 32 -21.10 5.87 -8.91
N SER A 33 -20.77 5.29 -10.07
CA SER A 33 -19.43 4.75 -10.34
C SER A 33 -18.35 5.84 -10.33
N TYR A 34 -18.66 7.04 -10.84
CA TYR A 34 -17.74 8.17 -10.76
C TYR A 34 -17.48 8.60 -9.31
N VAL A 35 -18.52 8.75 -8.50
CA VAL A 35 -18.36 9.12 -7.09
C VAL A 35 -17.63 8.03 -6.33
N LEU A 36 -18.01 6.76 -6.51
CA LEU A 36 -17.35 5.63 -5.85
C LEU A 36 -15.88 5.50 -6.24
N SER A 37 -15.51 5.67 -7.51
CA SER A 37 -14.08 5.61 -7.90
C SER A 37 -13.24 6.75 -7.32
N ARG A 38 -13.86 7.88 -6.94
CA ARG A 38 -13.21 8.99 -6.25
C ARG A 38 -13.15 8.82 -4.74
N VAL A 39 -14.20 8.24 -4.14
CA VAL A 39 -14.32 8.07 -2.69
C VAL A 39 -13.68 6.76 -2.21
N LEU A 40 -13.77 5.70 -3.01
CA LEU A 40 -13.22 4.36 -2.78
C LEU A 40 -12.40 3.93 -4.01
N PRO A 41 -11.20 4.50 -4.21
CA PRO A 41 -10.36 4.14 -5.35
C PRO A 41 -10.07 2.64 -5.38
N PRO A 42 -10.19 1.96 -6.53
CA PRO A 42 -9.95 0.51 -6.62
C PRO A 42 -8.58 0.07 -6.11
N ALA A 43 -7.54 0.89 -6.32
CA ALA A 43 -6.20 0.68 -5.79
C ALA A 43 -6.17 0.63 -4.25
N ARG A 44 -6.94 1.49 -3.58
CA ARG A 44 -7.07 1.49 -2.12
C ARG A 44 -7.73 0.20 -1.64
N SER A 45 -8.82 -0.24 -2.27
CA SER A 45 -9.45 -1.52 -1.93
C SER A 45 -8.46 -2.68 -2.11
N ARG A 46 -7.71 -2.70 -3.22
CA ARG A 46 -6.73 -3.74 -3.49
C ARG A 46 -5.60 -3.77 -2.47
N PHE A 47 -5.08 -2.61 -2.09
CA PHE A 47 -4.07 -2.48 -1.03
C PHE A 47 -4.56 -3.12 0.28
N HIS A 48 -5.79 -2.82 0.70
CA HIS A 48 -6.36 -3.42 1.93
C HIS A 48 -6.59 -4.94 1.81
N GLU A 49 -6.99 -5.44 0.64
CA GLU A 49 -7.11 -6.88 0.40
C GLU A 49 -5.76 -7.60 0.57
N ILE A 50 -4.69 -7.02 0.04
CA ILE A 50 -3.33 -7.56 0.16
C ILE A 50 -2.91 -7.57 1.64
N LEU A 51 -3.14 -6.50 2.39
CA LEU A 51 -2.84 -6.45 3.83
C LEU A 51 -3.62 -7.50 4.62
N ARG A 52 -4.90 -7.75 4.27
CA ARG A 52 -5.68 -8.84 4.87
C ARG A 52 -5.11 -10.21 4.51
N ALA A 53 -4.58 -10.39 3.30
CA ALA A 53 -3.94 -11.64 2.88
C ALA A 53 -2.64 -11.90 3.66
N LEU A 54 -1.87 -10.86 3.99
CA LEU A 54 -0.63 -10.97 4.80
C LEU A 54 -0.85 -11.54 6.20
N ARG A 55 -2.08 -11.43 6.73
CA ARG A 55 -2.45 -12.03 8.03
C ARG A 55 -2.42 -13.57 7.99
N ARG A 56 -2.48 -14.19 6.82
CA ARG A 56 -2.45 -15.65 6.65
C ARG A 56 -1.06 -16.10 6.20
N GLU A 57 -0.47 -17.06 6.90
CA GLU A 57 0.90 -17.54 6.65
C GLU A 57 1.14 -18.05 5.24
N GLU A 58 0.22 -18.87 4.75
CA GLU A 58 0.28 -19.51 3.44
C GLU A 58 0.42 -18.53 2.27
N ASN A 59 -0.04 -17.28 2.46
CA ASN A 59 -0.09 -16.27 1.41
C ASN A 59 0.99 -15.18 1.55
N ARG A 60 1.83 -15.20 2.60
CA ARG A 60 2.71 -14.06 2.92
C ARG A 60 3.61 -13.65 1.76
N ARG A 61 4.33 -14.60 1.15
CA ARG A 61 5.26 -14.30 0.04
C ARG A 61 4.52 -13.75 -1.18
N PHE A 62 3.42 -14.39 -1.56
CA PHE A 62 2.61 -13.95 -2.69
C PHE A 62 2.00 -12.57 -2.45
N ALA A 63 1.47 -12.32 -1.26
CA ALA A 63 0.91 -11.03 -0.89
C ALA A 63 1.97 -9.92 -0.82
N LEU A 64 3.20 -10.20 -0.37
CA LEU A 64 4.31 -9.24 -0.43
C LEU A 64 4.74 -8.93 -1.87
N ALA A 65 4.80 -9.94 -2.74
CA ALA A 65 5.07 -9.73 -4.16
C ALA A 65 3.96 -8.90 -4.82
N GLU A 66 2.71 -9.20 -4.50
CA GLU A 66 1.57 -8.45 -5.02
C GLU A 66 1.53 -7.00 -4.50
N LEU A 67 1.91 -6.79 -3.24
CA LEU A 67 2.09 -5.45 -2.67
C LEU A 67 3.16 -4.68 -3.44
N ASN A 68 4.28 -5.32 -3.76
CA ASN A 68 5.34 -4.71 -4.55
C ASN A 68 4.84 -4.27 -5.93
N ASP A 69 4.13 -5.15 -6.63
CA ASP A 69 3.61 -4.88 -7.97
C ASP A 69 2.60 -3.71 -7.92
N LEU A 70 1.66 -3.74 -6.97
CA LEU A 70 0.70 -2.66 -6.76
C LEU A 70 1.39 -1.32 -6.51
N LEU A 71 2.34 -1.27 -5.56
CA LEU A 71 3.03 -0.03 -5.23
C LEU A 71 3.88 0.49 -6.40
N SER A 72 4.47 -0.41 -7.19
CA SER A 72 5.27 -0.04 -8.36
C SER A 72 4.41 0.59 -9.46
N ASP A 73 3.23 0.03 -9.74
CA ASP A 73 2.35 0.45 -10.83
C ASP A 73 1.58 1.77 -10.57
N LEU A 74 1.45 2.20 -9.31
CA LEU A 74 0.71 3.41 -8.99
C LEU A 74 1.40 4.68 -9.49
N ALA A 75 0.63 5.58 -10.10
CA ALA A 75 1.07 6.95 -10.34
C ALA A 75 1.20 7.72 -9.01
N PRO A 76 2.06 8.75 -8.90
CA PRO A 76 2.33 9.47 -7.64
C PRO A 76 1.08 9.92 -6.87
N ALA A 77 0.13 10.57 -7.57
CA ALA A 77 -1.12 11.02 -6.98
C ALA A 77 -1.98 9.86 -6.44
N GLN A 78 -2.03 8.73 -7.16
CA GLN A 78 -2.79 7.54 -6.74
C GLN A 78 -2.12 6.83 -5.58
N PHE A 79 -0.78 6.79 -5.56
CA PHE A 79 0.00 6.25 -4.46
C PHE A 79 -0.37 6.95 -3.16
N ARG A 80 -0.27 8.28 -3.12
CA ARG A 80 -0.58 9.08 -1.93
C ARG A 80 -1.97 8.76 -1.37
N ASP A 81 -2.99 8.73 -2.23
CA ASP A 81 -4.37 8.47 -1.81
C ASP A 81 -4.59 7.00 -1.38
N THR A 82 -3.84 6.06 -1.97
CA THR A 82 -3.95 4.62 -1.69
C THR A 82 -3.36 4.26 -0.33
N VAL A 83 -2.21 4.85 0.02
CA VAL A 83 -1.46 4.50 1.25
C VAL A 83 -1.70 5.46 2.41
N ALA A 84 -2.54 6.50 2.26
CA ALA A 84 -2.75 7.53 3.27
C ALA A 84 -3.28 6.99 4.61
N ASP A 85 -4.13 5.97 4.55
CA ASP A 85 -4.89 5.47 5.69
C ASP A 85 -4.92 3.94 5.63
N VAL A 86 -4.31 3.32 6.63
CA VAL A 86 -3.98 1.90 6.67
C VAL A 86 -4.31 1.29 8.03
N GLU A 87 -4.82 0.06 8.00
CA GLU A 87 -5.02 -0.77 9.19
C GLU A 87 -3.93 -1.86 9.26
N LEU A 88 -2.91 -1.64 10.09
CA LEU A 88 -1.84 -2.63 10.32
C LEU A 88 -2.17 -3.63 11.44
N GLU A 89 -3.30 -3.45 12.12
CA GLU A 89 -3.75 -4.33 13.20
C GLU A 89 -3.83 -5.79 12.72
N GLY A 90 -3.34 -6.71 13.57
CA GLY A 90 -3.30 -8.14 13.28
C GLY A 90 -2.12 -8.59 12.41
N LEU A 91 -1.25 -7.69 11.95
CA LEU A 91 0.05 -8.06 11.37
C LEU A 91 1.10 -8.23 12.46
N SER A 92 2.03 -9.17 12.27
CA SER A 92 3.19 -9.32 13.17
C SER A 92 4.10 -8.09 13.08
N PRO A 93 4.93 -7.80 14.11
CA PRO A 93 5.87 -6.67 14.07
C PRO A 93 6.78 -6.69 12.84
N PHE A 94 7.22 -7.88 12.43
CA PHE A 94 7.97 -8.09 11.19
C PHE A 94 7.22 -7.60 9.96
N LEU A 95 5.96 -8.02 9.78
CA LEU A 95 5.16 -7.63 8.62
C LEU A 95 4.80 -6.16 8.62
N GLN A 96 4.52 -5.56 9.78
CA GLN A 96 4.28 -4.12 9.89
C GLN A 96 5.51 -3.34 9.42
N ASN A 97 6.70 -3.72 9.88
CA ASN A 97 7.96 -3.11 9.46
C ASN A 97 8.23 -3.33 7.97
N TYR A 98 7.95 -4.52 7.44
CA TYR A 98 8.16 -4.82 6.03
C TYR A 98 7.24 -3.99 5.12
N VAL A 99 5.95 -3.92 5.45
CA VAL A 99 4.96 -3.09 4.73
C VAL A 99 5.35 -1.61 4.80
N ALA A 100 5.72 -1.11 5.98
CA ALA A 100 6.18 0.27 6.15
C ALA A 100 7.43 0.57 5.32
N ALA A 101 8.40 -0.35 5.26
CA ALA A 101 9.59 -0.22 4.42
C ALA A 101 9.25 -0.18 2.93
N MET A 102 8.34 -1.05 2.46
CA MET A 102 7.89 -1.05 1.06
C MET A 102 7.18 0.25 0.69
N VAL A 103 6.30 0.77 1.56
CA VAL A 103 5.60 2.03 1.32
C VAL A 103 6.56 3.22 1.33
N GLU A 104 7.50 3.29 2.27
CA GLU A 104 8.52 4.34 2.31
C GLU A 104 9.43 4.31 1.07
N GLN A 105 9.85 3.12 0.66
CA GLN A 105 10.67 2.95 -0.55
C GLN A 105 9.90 3.38 -1.80
N ALA A 106 8.62 2.99 -1.94
CA ALA A 106 7.78 3.39 -3.05
C ALA A 106 7.52 4.91 -3.06
N ALA A 107 7.33 5.52 -1.89
CA ALA A 107 7.20 6.98 -1.77
C ALA A 107 8.46 7.69 -2.29
N HIS A 108 9.64 7.22 -1.88
CA HIS A 108 10.92 7.75 -2.34
C HIS A 108 11.11 7.61 -3.85
N GLN A 109 10.78 6.45 -4.42
CA GLN A 109 10.88 6.21 -5.87
C GLN A 109 9.93 7.10 -6.71
N LYS A 110 8.81 7.53 -6.11
CA LYS A 110 7.80 8.36 -6.77
C LYS A 110 7.91 9.85 -6.46
N ASP A 111 8.96 10.26 -5.74
CA ASP A 111 9.16 11.64 -5.25
C ASP A 111 7.95 12.16 -4.44
N GLU A 112 7.33 11.28 -3.66
CA GLU A 112 6.20 11.59 -2.79
C GLU A 112 6.60 11.51 -1.31
N ALA A 113 5.92 12.27 -0.46
CA ALA A 113 6.11 12.19 0.98
C ALA A 113 5.62 10.84 1.52
N SER A 114 6.41 10.23 2.42
CA SER A 114 5.96 9.02 3.12
C SER A 114 4.77 9.33 4.03
N PRO A 115 3.75 8.44 4.12
CA PRO A 115 2.62 8.61 5.03
C PRO A 115 3.06 8.69 6.49
N ARG A 116 2.33 9.43 7.33
CA ARG A 116 2.69 9.61 8.75
C ARG A 116 2.82 8.30 9.52
N TRP A 117 1.87 7.39 9.32
CA TRP A 117 1.83 6.09 10.01
C TRP A 117 3.11 5.25 9.80
N VAL A 118 3.82 5.45 8.68
CA VAL A 118 5.07 4.75 8.38
C VAL A 118 6.15 5.05 9.42
N HIS A 119 6.12 6.26 10.01
CA HIS A 119 7.03 6.69 11.05
C HIS A 119 6.62 6.22 12.46
N ASP A 120 5.35 5.88 12.65
CA ASP A 120 4.81 5.41 13.93
C ASP A 120 5.13 3.91 14.17
N VAL A 121 5.54 3.19 13.12
CA VAL A 121 5.97 1.78 13.23
C VAL A 121 7.38 1.72 13.82
N ALA A 122 7.48 1.18 15.04
CA ALA A 122 8.76 0.96 15.71
C ALA A 122 9.63 -0.06 14.93
N PRO A 123 10.93 0.23 14.73
CA PRO A 123 11.89 -0.71 14.16
C PRO A 123 11.94 -2.05 14.89
N LEU A 124 12.35 -3.11 14.21
CA LEU A 124 12.57 -4.41 14.84
C LEU A 124 13.69 -4.33 15.89
N GLU A 125 13.51 -5.01 17.03
CA GLU A 125 14.52 -5.08 18.09
C GLU A 125 15.80 -5.78 17.62
N GLU A 126 15.64 -6.85 16.82
CA GLU A 126 16.74 -7.62 16.26
C GLU A 126 16.83 -7.44 14.73
N PRO A 127 18.04 -7.43 14.17
CA PRO A 127 18.24 -7.30 12.73
C PRO A 127 17.80 -8.55 11.97
N TYR A 128 16.88 -8.36 11.01
CA TYR A 128 16.47 -9.39 10.08
C TYR A 128 17.34 -9.37 8.81
N PHE A 129 17.91 -10.52 8.45
CA PHE A 129 18.63 -10.71 7.20
C PHE A 129 17.88 -11.70 6.32
N ALA A 130 17.63 -11.34 5.06
CA ALA A 130 16.86 -12.17 4.13
C ALA A 130 17.53 -13.52 3.78
N VAL A 131 18.85 -13.61 3.99
CA VAL A 131 19.63 -14.81 3.70
C VAL A 131 20.25 -15.38 4.97
N PRO A 132 20.30 -16.71 5.14
CA PRO A 132 20.87 -17.33 6.34
C PRO A 132 22.41 -17.24 6.39
N PHE A 133 23.06 -16.93 5.27
CA PHE A 133 24.52 -16.94 5.17
C PHE A 133 25.17 -15.71 5.80
N SER A 134 25.85 -15.90 6.93
CA SER A 134 26.54 -14.84 7.68
C SER A 134 27.55 -14.04 6.85
N ARG A 135 28.17 -14.66 5.85
CA ARG A 135 29.14 -14.03 4.93
C ARG A 135 28.52 -12.96 4.03
N LEU A 136 27.21 -13.00 3.80
CA LEU A 136 26.50 -12.00 2.98
C LEU A 136 25.99 -10.81 3.81
N ARG A 137 26.03 -10.88 5.15
CA ARG A 137 25.58 -9.78 6.01
C ARG A 137 26.30 -8.45 5.74
N PRO A 138 27.63 -8.39 5.55
CA PRO A 138 28.31 -7.13 5.21
C PRO A 138 27.82 -6.53 3.90
N HIS A 139 27.50 -7.37 2.91
CA HIS A 139 26.93 -6.92 1.64
C HIS A 139 25.54 -6.34 1.84
N LEU A 140 24.64 -7.05 2.55
CA LEU A 140 23.27 -6.59 2.81
C LEU A 140 23.21 -5.33 3.66
N LEU A 141 24.12 -5.15 4.63
CA LEU A 141 24.24 -3.91 5.40
C LEU A 141 24.50 -2.69 4.50
N ARG A 142 25.24 -2.88 3.40
CA ARG A 142 25.54 -1.85 2.42
C ARG A 142 24.44 -1.68 1.38
N ALA A 143 23.97 -2.79 0.81
CA ALA A 143 23.07 -2.83 -0.34
C ALA A 143 21.62 -2.51 0.02
N ALA A 144 21.16 -2.87 1.22
CA ALA A 144 19.75 -2.72 1.60
C ALA A 144 19.27 -1.27 1.44
N PRO A 145 18.06 -1.05 0.90
CA PRO A 145 17.50 0.30 0.76
C PRO A 145 17.34 0.98 2.13
N VAL A 146 17.43 2.32 2.15
CA VAL A 146 17.37 3.09 3.40
C VAL A 146 16.09 2.85 4.19
N ALA A 147 14.95 2.73 3.49
CA ALA A 147 13.65 2.43 4.09
C ALA A 147 13.64 1.11 4.89
N PHE A 148 14.34 0.08 4.41
CA PHE A 148 14.46 -1.22 5.08
C PHE A 148 15.49 -1.14 6.23
N LYS A 149 16.64 -0.48 6.01
CA LYS A 149 17.69 -0.32 7.03
C LYS A 149 17.19 0.38 8.29
N ARG A 150 16.36 1.43 8.15
CA ARG A 150 15.75 2.14 9.30
C ARG A 150 14.89 1.25 10.19
N ARG A 151 14.48 0.09 9.69
CA ARG A 151 13.61 -0.88 10.37
C ARG A 151 14.33 -2.16 10.76
N ASN A 152 15.67 -2.16 10.71
CA ASN A 152 16.50 -3.34 10.97
C ASN A 152 16.19 -4.51 10.01
N ILE A 153 15.79 -4.21 8.77
CA ILE A 153 15.57 -5.21 7.72
C ILE A 153 16.66 -5.06 6.65
N PHE A 154 17.35 -6.15 6.36
CA PHE A 154 18.47 -6.22 5.42
C PHE A 154 18.15 -7.22 4.30
N VAL A 155 17.67 -6.68 3.18
CA VAL A 155 17.27 -7.38 1.96
C VAL A 155 18.07 -6.85 0.77
N ASP A 156 18.24 -7.66 -0.28
CA ASP A 156 18.97 -7.27 -1.50
C ASP A 156 18.05 -6.70 -2.60
N SER A 157 16.74 -6.63 -2.34
CA SER A 157 15.73 -6.21 -3.31
C SER A 157 15.11 -4.85 -2.93
N ALA A 158 14.99 -3.98 -3.93
CA ALA A 158 14.21 -2.74 -3.84
C ALA A 158 12.76 -2.99 -4.28
N VAL A 159 11.88 -2.00 -4.07
CA VAL A 159 10.55 -2.02 -4.69
C VAL A 159 10.72 -2.07 -6.21
N GLY A 160 10.23 -3.14 -6.84
CA GLY A 160 10.44 -3.47 -8.26
C GLY A 160 11.14 -4.81 -8.50
N ASP A 161 11.89 -5.32 -7.52
CA ASP A 161 12.48 -6.66 -7.58
C ASP A 161 11.57 -7.65 -6.84
N ARG A 162 11.01 -8.62 -7.56
CA ARG A 162 10.06 -9.60 -6.99
C ARG A 162 10.64 -10.29 -5.74
N VAL A 163 9.86 -10.29 -4.65
CA VAL A 163 10.20 -10.88 -3.33
C VAL A 163 10.35 -12.41 -3.35
#